data_AF-A0A257JB25-F1
#
_entry.id   AF-A0A257JB25-F1
#
_cell.length_a   1.000
_cell.length_b   1.000
_cell.length_c   1.000
_cell.angle_alpha   90.00
_cell.angle_beta   90.00
_cell.angle_gamma   90.00
#
_symmetry.space_group_name_H-M   'P 1'
#
loop_
_entity.id
_entity.type
_entity.pdbx_description
1 polymer ?
#
loop_
_entity_poly.entity_id
_entity_poly.type
_entity_poly.pdbx_seq_one_letter_code
_entity_poly.pdbx_strand_id
1 'polypeptide(L)'
;GALKYRQPDERLQLVQSVAARAGGQLPDDLMMTAAQVQALRQGGMTIGAHTVSHPILAVLDESAARLQIEQSRAKLQCLLGERVAHFAYPNGVPGRDFTDATAKLVRSMGFDSAVTTGWGAARRGADLFQLPRFTPWDQTPNRFVARMARNLLSS
;
A
#
# COMPACT_ATOMS: atom_id res chain seq x y z
N GLY A 1 5.36 15.60 -4.97
CA GLY A 1 6.61 15.48 -5.75
C GLY A 1 6.37 14.65 -7.00
N ALA A 2 6.78 15.15 -8.16
CA ALA A 2 6.57 14.51 -9.46
C ALA A 2 7.36 13.19 -9.65
N LEU A 3 8.43 12.98 -8.88
CA LEU A 3 9.33 11.82 -8.97
C LEU A 3 8.63 10.46 -8.80
N LYS A 4 7.56 10.40 -8.00
CA LYS A 4 6.90 9.12 -7.70
C LYS A 4 6.17 8.49 -8.89
N TYR A 5 5.83 9.28 -9.92
CA TYR A 5 5.17 8.79 -11.14
C TYR A 5 6.15 8.46 -12.28
N ARG A 6 7.46 8.59 -12.04
CA ARG A 6 8.50 8.13 -12.97
C ARG A 6 8.63 6.60 -12.92
N GLN A 7 9.23 6.02 -13.96
CA GLN A 7 9.60 4.61 -13.92
C GLN A 7 10.59 4.34 -12.76
N PRO A 8 10.55 3.14 -12.13
CA PRO A 8 11.35 2.85 -10.94
C PRO A 8 12.85 3.13 -11.09
N ASP A 9 13.44 2.79 -12.24
CA ASP A 9 14.87 2.96 -12.50
C ASP A 9 15.27 4.42 -12.64
N GLU A 10 14.46 5.21 -13.37
CA GLU A 10 14.65 6.66 -13.49
C GLU A 10 14.55 7.34 -12.12
N ARG A 11 13.58 6.91 -11.29
CA ARG A 11 13.42 7.41 -9.92
C ARG A 11 14.65 7.13 -9.06
N LEU A 12 15.21 5.91 -9.15
CA LEU A 12 16.39 5.52 -8.37
C LEU A 12 17.63 6.33 -8.78
N GLN A 13 17.86 6.50 -10.08
CA GLN A 13 18.96 7.32 -10.61
C GLN A 13 18.85 8.77 -10.11
N LEU A 14 17.65 9.35 -10.12
CA LEU A 14 17.42 10.71 -9.62
C LEU A 14 17.68 10.80 -8.11
N VAL A 15 17.19 9.85 -7.31
CA VAL A 15 17.45 9.83 -5.86
C VAL A 15 18.95 9.73 -5.57
N GLN A 16 19.68 8.85 -6.26
CA GLN A 16 21.12 8.72 -6.12
C GLN A 16 21.86 10.01 -6.49
N SER A 17 21.43 10.67 -7.57
CA SER A 17 22.02 11.95 -8.00
C SER A 17 21.83 13.06 -6.96
N VAL A 18 20.67 13.09 -6.30
CA VAL A 18 20.38 14.07 -5.23
C VAL A 18 21.19 13.74 -3.99
N ALA A 19 21.26 12.47 -3.59
CA ALA A 19 22.06 12.03 -2.43
C ALA A 19 23.54 12.36 -2.61
N ALA A 20 24.11 12.08 -3.79
CA ALA A 20 25.50 12.41 -4.11
C ALA A 20 25.76 13.92 -4.03
N ARG A 21 24.83 14.76 -4.50
CA ARG A 21 24.96 16.22 -4.43
C ARG A 21 24.78 16.78 -3.03
N ALA A 22 23.95 16.13 -2.21
CA ALA A 22 23.73 16.53 -0.82
C ALA A 22 24.88 16.11 0.12
N GLY A 23 25.77 15.21 -0.33
CA GLY A 23 26.93 14.76 0.45
C GLY A 23 26.57 13.93 1.69
N GLY A 24 25.34 13.43 1.79
CA GLY A 24 24.84 12.67 2.94
C GLY A 24 24.70 11.18 2.65
N GLN A 25 24.96 10.34 3.66
CA GLN A 25 24.53 8.95 3.66
C GLN A 25 23.03 8.89 3.98
N LEU A 26 22.27 8.15 3.17
CA LEU A 26 20.86 7.91 3.45
C LEU A 26 20.73 6.83 4.53
N PRO A 27 19.79 6.95 5.46
CA PRO A 27 19.54 5.89 6.43
C PRO A 27 19.05 4.61 5.74
N ASP A 28 19.52 3.45 6.21
CA ASP A 28 19.14 2.12 5.71
C ASP A 28 18.20 1.35 6.67
N ASP A 29 17.82 1.98 7.78
CA ASP A 29 17.09 1.40 8.91
C ASP A 29 15.66 1.94 9.10
N LEU A 30 15.13 2.66 8.10
CA LEU A 30 13.80 3.29 8.18
C LEU A 30 12.62 2.29 8.08
N MET A 31 12.89 1.04 7.72
CA MET A 31 11.87 0.01 7.51
C MET A 31 11.91 -1.03 8.62
N MET A 32 10.76 -1.66 8.88
CA MET A 32 10.71 -2.76 9.84
C MET A 32 11.59 -3.92 9.40
N THR A 33 12.30 -4.49 10.37
CA THR A 33 13.04 -5.73 10.20
C THR A 33 12.11 -6.93 10.15
N ALA A 34 12.60 -8.06 9.62
CA ALA A 34 11.89 -9.34 9.60
C ALA A 34 11.37 -9.75 11.01
N ALA A 35 12.21 -9.61 12.03
CA ALA A 35 11.87 -9.93 13.42
C ALA A 35 10.73 -9.05 13.95
N GLN A 36 10.73 -7.75 13.64
CA GLN A 36 9.66 -6.83 14.05
C GLN A 36 8.32 -7.17 13.36
N VAL A 37 8.35 -7.56 12.09
CA VAL A 37 7.13 -7.98 11.37
C VAL A 37 6.57 -9.27 11.99
N GLN A 38 7.41 -10.24 12.31
CA GLN A 38 7.00 -11.48 13.00
C GLN A 38 6.43 -11.19 14.39
N ALA A 39 7.05 -10.28 15.15
CA ALA A 39 6.56 -9.87 16.47
C ALA A 39 5.17 -9.21 16.39
N LEU A 40 4.92 -8.33 15.41
CA LEU A 40 3.59 -7.78 15.18
C LEU A 40 2.57 -8.87 14.90
N ARG A 41 2.95 -9.86 14.07
CA ARG A 41 2.05 -10.95 13.73
C ARG A 41 1.72 -11.82 14.95
N GLN A 42 2.71 -12.16 15.76
CA GLN A 42 2.53 -12.87 17.03
C GLN A 42 1.68 -12.07 18.03
N GLY A 43 1.75 -10.74 17.98
CA GLY A 43 0.90 -9.83 18.73
C GLY A 43 -0.55 -9.71 18.23
N GLY A 44 -0.95 -10.48 17.21
CA GLY A 44 -2.32 -10.52 16.70
C GLY A 44 -2.61 -9.54 15.56
N MET A 45 -1.62 -8.79 15.06
CA MET A 45 -1.80 -7.90 13.92
C MET A 45 -1.88 -8.70 12.62
N THR A 46 -2.72 -8.24 11.69
CA THR A 46 -2.75 -8.77 10.32
C THR A 46 -1.70 -8.08 9.45
N ILE A 47 -0.93 -8.87 8.69
CA ILE A 47 0.08 -8.36 7.76
C ILE A 47 -0.41 -8.54 6.32
N GLY A 48 -0.45 -7.43 5.55
CA GLY A 48 -0.87 -7.40 4.15
C GLY A 48 0.28 -7.03 3.20
N ALA A 49 0.14 -7.39 1.92
CA ALA A 49 1.12 -7.06 0.89
C ALA A 49 0.98 -5.61 0.40
N HIS A 50 2.09 -5.00 -0.02
CA HIS A 50 2.13 -3.59 -0.42
C HIS A 50 3.16 -3.31 -1.54
N THR A 51 3.31 -4.25 -2.47
CA THR A 51 4.37 -4.27 -3.51
C THR A 51 5.79 -4.39 -2.95
N VAL A 52 6.80 -4.51 -3.82
CA VAL A 52 8.21 -4.66 -3.41
C VAL A 52 8.87 -3.30 -3.22
N SER A 53 8.72 -2.40 -4.20
CA SER A 53 9.44 -1.12 -4.25
C SER A 53 8.53 0.12 -4.21
N HIS A 54 7.26 -0.08 -3.83
CA HIS A 54 6.24 0.98 -3.76
C HIS A 54 6.15 1.83 -5.06
N PRO A 55 6.03 1.21 -6.25
CA PRO A 55 5.79 1.94 -7.49
C PRO A 55 4.34 2.38 -7.59
N ILE A 56 4.07 3.39 -8.41
CA ILE A 56 2.69 3.73 -8.80
C ILE A 56 2.23 2.69 -9.82
N LEU A 57 1.29 1.82 -9.45
CA LEU A 57 0.90 0.70 -10.31
C LEU A 57 0.24 1.17 -11.62
N ALA A 58 -0.37 2.34 -11.64
CA ALA A 58 -0.94 2.93 -12.85
C ALA A 58 0.09 3.29 -13.94
N VAL A 59 1.40 3.38 -13.62
CA VAL A 59 2.45 3.69 -14.61
C VAL A 59 3.21 2.45 -15.10
N LEU A 60 2.88 1.27 -14.58
CA LEU A 60 3.49 0.01 -14.95
C LEU A 60 2.62 -0.73 -15.97
N ASP A 61 3.26 -1.54 -16.81
CA ASP A 61 2.54 -2.57 -17.54
C ASP A 61 2.07 -3.70 -16.59
N GLU A 62 1.17 -4.54 -17.09
CA GLU A 62 0.56 -5.62 -16.30
C GLU A 62 1.60 -6.62 -15.77
N SER A 63 2.64 -6.93 -16.55
CA SER A 63 3.66 -7.91 -16.17
C SER A 63 4.53 -7.40 -15.02
N ALA A 64 4.93 -6.13 -15.09
CA ALA A 64 5.69 -5.46 -14.04
C ALA A 64 4.85 -5.29 -12.77
N ALA A 65 3.56 -4.91 -12.90
CA ALA A 65 2.64 -4.81 -11.79
C ALA A 65 2.43 -6.18 -11.10
N ARG A 66 2.23 -7.24 -11.88
CA ARG A 66 2.09 -8.62 -11.37
C ARG A 66 3.30 -9.02 -10.55
N LEU A 67 4.50 -8.82 -11.08
CA LEU A 67 5.75 -9.18 -10.40
C LEU A 67 5.90 -8.47 -9.05
N GLN A 68 5.62 -7.16 -9.02
CA GLN A 68 5.65 -6.34 -7.80
C GLN A 68 4.70 -6.86 -6.72
N ILE A 69 3.48 -7.26 -7.11
CA ILE A 69 2.46 -7.74 -6.17
C ILE A 69 2.81 -9.16 -5.69
N GLU A 70 3.19 -10.04 -6.61
CA GLU A 70 3.46 -11.45 -6.33
C GLU A 70 4.67 -11.63 -5.44
N GLN A 71 5.78 -10.96 -5.76
CA GLN A 71 7.00 -11.05 -4.95
C GLN A 71 6.81 -10.48 -3.55
N SER A 72 6.06 -9.39 -3.42
CA SER A 72 5.70 -8.82 -2.11
C SER A 72 4.95 -9.84 -1.26
N ARG A 73 3.94 -10.49 -1.85
CA ARG A 73 3.17 -11.55 -1.19
C ARG A 73 4.06 -12.74 -0.83
N ALA A 74 4.82 -13.27 -1.78
CA ALA A 74 5.66 -14.45 -1.58
C ALA A 74 6.70 -14.24 -0.47
N LYS A 75 7.34 -13.07 -0.43
CA LYS A 75 8.32 -12.72 0.62
C LYS A 75 7.68 -12.71 2.01
N LEU A 76 6.49 -12.11 2.14
CA LEU A 76 5.76 -12.10 3.41
C LEU A 76 5.28 -13.49 3.82
N GLN A 77 4.76 -14.29 2.89
CA GLN A 77 4.34 -15.67 3.17
C GLN A 77 5.52 -16.55 3.61
N CYS A 78 6.68 -16.39 2.97
CA CYS A 78 7.90 -17.08 3.39
C CYS A 78 8.33 -16.67 4.80
N LEU A 79 8.26 -15.37 5.12
CA LEU A 79 8.64 -14.84 6.43
C LEU A 79 7.69 -15.28 7.55
N LEU A 80 6.39 -15.36 7.27
CA LEU A 80 5.35 -15.60 8.27
C LEU A 80 4.90 -17.06 8.34
N GLY A 81 5.19 -17.87 7.32
CA GLY A 81 4.74 -19.27 7.24
C GLY A 81 3.24 -19.44 7.02
N GLU A 82 2.54 -18.41 6.55
CA GLU A 82 1.09 -18.39 6.38
C GLU A 82 0.66 -17.60 5.13
N ARG A 83 -0.62 -17.70 4.77
CA ARG A 83 -1.20 -16.99 3.63
C ARG A 83 -1.33 -15.49 3.93
N VAL A 84 -0.94 -14.67 2.96
CA VAL A 84 -1.15 -13.20 3.00
C VAL A 84 -2.37 -12.85 2.16
N ALA A 85 -3.47 -12.52 2.84
CA ALA A 85 -4.80 -12.39 2.23
C ALA A 85 -5.14 -10.98 1.73
N HIS A 86 -4.47 -9.94 2.23
CA HIS A 86 -4.87 -8.55 1.98
C HIS A 86 -3.79 -7.75 1.27
N PHE A 87 -4.22 -6.75 0.49
CA PHE A 87 -3.35 -5.87 -0.26
C PHE A 87 -3.64 -4.39 0.03
N ALA A 88 -2.63 -3.54 -0.10
CA ALA A 88 -2.81 -2.10 -0.13
C ALA A 88 -2.14 -1.53 -1.39
N TYR A 89 -2.82 -0.63 -2.10
CA TYR A 89 -2.22 0.02 -3.27
C TYR A 89 -1.24 1.12 -2.84
N PRO A 90 0.00 1.18 -3.39
CA PRO A 90 0.94 2.28 -3.16
C PRO A 90 0.31 3.64 -3.45
N ASN A 91 0.33 4.55 -2.48
CA ASN A 91 -0.49 5.77 -2.39
C ASN A 91 -2.01 5.57 -2.47
N GLY A 92 -2.51 4.79 -3.42
CA GLY A 92 -3.85 4.23 -3.42
C GLY A 92 -5.00 5.15 -3.84
N VAL A 93 -4.75 6.26 -4.56
CA VAL A 93 -5.85 7.04 -5.15
C VAL A 93 -6.42 6.32 -6.38
N PRO A 94 -7.71 5.92 -6.38
CA PRO A 94 -8.33 5.23 -7.51
C PRO A 94 -8.28 6.06 -8.80
N GLY A 95 -8.03 5.40 -9.93
CA GLY A 95 -7.94 6.03 -11.26
C GLY A 95 -6.66 6.86 -11.50
N ARG A 96 -5.87 7.12 -10.45
CA ARG A 96 -4.60 7.87 -10.54
C ARG A 96 -3.39 7.01 -10.21
N ASP A 97 -3.44 6.31 -9.08
CA ASP A 97 -2.30 5.55 -8.56
C ASP A 97 -2.39 4.04 -8.93
N PHE A 98 -3.60 3.57 -9.23
CA PHE A 98 -3.91 2.26 -9.79
C PHE A 98 -5.18 2.33 -10.66
N THR A 99 -5.44 1.32 -11.49
CA THR A 99 -6.60 1.27 -12.39
C THR A 99 -7.53 0.09 -12.06
N ASP A 100 -8.70 0.03 -12.68
CA ASP A 100 -9.60 -1.14 -12.57
C ASP A 100 -8.94 -2.43 -13.07
N ALA A 101 -8.05 -2.34 -14.05
CA ALA A 101 -7.26 -3.48 -14.51
C ALA A 101 -6.32 -3.99 -13.40
N THR A 102 -5.68 -3.07 -12.66
CA THR A 102 -4.89 -3.42 -11.47
C THR A 102 -5.75 -4.09 -10.39
N ALA A 103 -6.96 -3.59 -10.14
CA ALA A 103 -7.86 -4.21 -9.16
C ALA A 103 -8.30 -5.63 -9.57
N LYS A 104 -8.60 -5.84 -10.85
CA LYS A 104 -8.89 -7.18 -11.42
C LYS A 104 -7.70 -8.12 -11.31
N LEU A 105 -6.48 -7.62 -11.55
CA LEU A 105 -5.24 -8.40 -11.38
C LEU A 105 -5.06 -8.83 -9.91
N VAL A 106 -5.21 -7.93 -8.95
CA VAL A 106 -5.13 -8.27 -7.51
C VAL A 106 -6.17 -9.34 -7.15
N ARG A 107 -7.41 -9.21 -7.66
CA ARG A 107 -8.45 -10.24 -7.48
C ARG A 107 -8.05 -11.59 -8.08
N SER A 108 -7.56 -11.63 -9.33
CA SER A 108 -7.20 -12.88 -10.00
C SER A 108 -6.01 -13.59 -9.35
N MET A 109 -5.16 -12.86 -8.62
CA MET A 109 -4.06 -13.43 -7.85
C MET A 109 -4.53 -14.13 -6.55
N GLY A 110 -5.80 -14.05 -6.17
CA GLY A 110 -6.36 -14.75 -5.01
C GLY A 110 -6.17 -14.03 -3.67
N PHE A 111 -6.11 -12.69 -3.68
CA PHE A 111 -6.31 -11.89 -2.47
C PHE A 111 -7.79 -11.87 -2.07
N ASP A 112 -8.08 -11.68 -0.79
CA ASP A 112 -9.45 -11.59 -0.27
C ASP A 112 -9.96 -10.14 -0.27
N SER A 113 -9.06 -9.15 -0.14
CA SER A 113 -9.40 -7.74 -0.24
C SER A 113 -8.20 -6.84 -0.56
N ALA A 114 -8.48 -5.62 -1.01
CA ALA A 114 -7.51 -4.56 -1.18
C ALA A 114 -8.05 -3.19 -0.76
N VAL A 115 -7.20 -2.40 -0.08
CA VAL A 115 -7.55 -1.07 0.44
C VAL A 115 -6.93 0.06 -0.38
N THR A 116 -7.70 1.12 -0.55
CA THR A 116 -7.33 2.34 -1.30
C THR A 116 -7.15 3.51 -0.33
N THR A 117 -6.91 4.71 -0.85
CA THR A 117 -7.07 5.98 -0.13
C THR A 117 -8.20 6.81 -0.72
N GLY A 118 -9.13 6.18 -1.46
CA GLY A 118 -10.41 6.79 -1.79
C GLY A 118 -11.13 7.12 -0.50
N TRP A 119 -11.49 8.39 -0.31
CA TRP A 119 -12.01 8.86 0.97
C TRP A 119 -13.38 8.26 1.28
N GLY A 120 -13.51 7.57 2.41
CA GLY A 120 -14.80 7.08 2.88
C GLY A 120 -14.70 5.86 3.80
N ALA A 121 -15.85 5.23 4.01
CA ALA A 121 -16.00 3.98 4.74
C ALA A 121 -16.62 2.90 3.83
N ALA A 122 -16.18 1.66 4.00
CA ALA A 122 -16.72 0.54 3.25
C ALA A 122 -18.17 0.23 3.68
N ARG A 123 -19.01 -0.17 2.74
CA ARG A 123 -20.41 -0.57 2.97
C ARG A 123 -20.63 -2.01 2.53
N ARG A 124 -21.77 -2.58 2.91
CA ARG A 124 -22.22 -3.85 2.35
C ARG A 124 -22.33 -3.72 0.82
N GLY A 125 -21.71 -4.66 0.10
CA GLY A 125 -21.67 -4.64 -1.37
C GLY A 125 -20.58 -3.76 -1.98
N ALA A 126 -19.73 -3.12 -1.17
CA ALA A 126 -18.54 -2.44 -1.68
C ALA A 126 -17.61 -3.43 -2.40
N ASP A 127 -16.90 -2.96 -3.42
CA ASP A 127 -15.86 -3.77 -4.06
C ASP A 127 -14.73 -4.04 -3.07
N LEU A 128 -14.59 -5.32 -2.68
CA LEU A 128 -13.56 -5.77 -1.73
C LEU A 128 -12.14 -5.45 -2.19
N PHE A 129 -11.93 -5.18 -3.48
CA PHE A 129 -10.62 -4.86 -4.04
C PHE A 129 -10.39 -3.35 -4.21
N GLN A 130 -11.35 -2.53 -3.78
CA GLN A 130 -11.24 -1.07 -3.79
C GLN A 130 -11.81 -0.46 -2.49
N LEU A 131 -11.57 -1.12 -1.35
CA LEU A 131 -12.12 -0.67 -0.07
C LEU A 131 -11.63 0.75 0.26
N PRO A 132 -12.53 1.73 0.49
CA PRO A 132 -12.15 3.09 0.79
C PRO A 132 -11.56 3.18 2.20
N ARG A 133 -10.68 4.18 2.39
CA ARG A 133 -10.15 4.54 3.70
C ARG A 133 -10.26 6.04 3.88
N PHE A 134 -10.41 6.46 5.11
CA PHE A 134 -10.22 7.84 5.51
C PHE A 134 -9.03 7.90 6.45
N THR A 135 -8.34 9.04 6.42
CA THR A 135 -7.18 9.21 7.26
C THR A 135 -7.60 9.74 8.64
N PRO A 136 -7.13 9.12 9.74
CA PRO A 136 -7.47 9.55 11.08
C PRO A 136 -6.50 10.64 11.56
N TRP A 137 -6.27 11.69 10.76
CA TRP A 137 -5.33 12.77 11.11
C TRP A 137 -5.85 13.69 12.24
N ASP A 138 -7.00 13.37 12.83
CA ASP A 138 -7.53 14.14 13.94
C ASP A 138 -6.67 13.93 15.18
N GLN A 139 -6.08 15.02 15.67
CA GLN A 139 -5.21 14.99 16.85
C GLN A 139 -5.99 14.93 18.18
N THR A 140 -7.32 14.97 18.14
CA THR A 140 -8.17 14.89 19.34
C THR A 140 -9.23 13.80 19.22
N PRO A 141 -9.51 13.05 20.30
CA PRO A 141 -10.52 11.98 20.28
C PRO A 141 -11.89 12.44 19.78
N ASN A 142 -12.35 13.63 20.20
CA ASN A 142 -13.67 14.14 19.82
C ASN A 142 -13.77 14.42 18.31
N ARG A 143 -12.71 14.94 17.70
CA ARG A 143 -12.67 15.16 16.24
C ARG A 143 -12.64 13.83 15.50
N PHE A 144 -11.87 12.87 15.99
CA PHE A 144 -11.82 11.52 15.43
C PHE A 144 -13.20 10.85 15.48
N VAL A 145 -13.89 10.88 16.63
CA VAL A 145 -15.24 10.34 16.80
C VAL A 145 -16.24 11.05 15.88
N ALA A 146 -16.19 12.38 15.81
CA ALA A 146 -17.05 13.14 14.90
C ALA A 146 -16.81 12.77 13.42
N ARG A 147 -15.55 12.53 13.03
CA ARG A 147 -15.20 12.06 11.67
C ARG A 147 -15.70 10.65 11.42
N MET A 148 -15.57 9.74 12.37
CA MET A 148 -16.14 8.40 12.27
C MET A 148 -17.66 8.46 12.10
N ALA A 149 -18.36 9.21 12.94
CA ALA A 149 -19.80 9.40 12.86
C ALA A 149 -20.21 10.01 11.50
N ARG A 150 -19.50 11.04 11.03
CA ARG A 150 -19.73 11.61 9.70
C ARG A 150 -19.58 10.57 8.60
N ASN A 151 -18.51 9.78 8.61
CA ASN A 151 -18.30 8.75 7.58
C ASN A 151 -19.36 7.64 7.62
N LEU A 152 -19.89 7.32 8.81
CA LEU A 152 -21.01 6.39 8.97
C LEU A 152 -22.34 6.99 8.47
N LEU A 153 -22.56 8.31 8.62
CA LEU A 153 -23.82 8.99 8.30
C LEU A 153 -23.90 9.54 6.87
N SER A 154 -22.78 10.00 6.29
CA SER A 154 -22.65 10.21 4.83
C SER A 154 -22.47 8.89 4.06
N SER A 155 -22.54 7.81 4.85
CA SER A 155 -22.75 6.38 4.62
C SER A 155 -23.93 5.93 3.79
#